data_AF-A0A8I1P9T8-F1
#
_entry.id   AF-A0A8I1P9T8-F1
#
_cell.length_a   1.000
_cell.length_b   1.000
_cell.length_c   1.000
_cell.angle_alpha   90.00
_cell.angle_beta   90.00
_cell.angle_gamma   90.00
#
_symmetry.space_group_name_H-M   'P 1'
#
loop_
_entity.id
_entity.type
_entity.pdbx_description
1 polymer ?
#
loop_
_entity_poly.entity_id
_entity_poly.type
_entity_poly.pdbx_seq_one_letter_code
_entity_poly.pdbx_strand_id
1 'polypeptide(L)'
;MAEPVNESLRNNPRLADWLALLPGRRVELRVGKVELGQGILTALSQIAADALSVDFAAIGIVSGDTQAAPGEGYTAGSMSVEVSGAAVEAACATLRRTLVADAALRLNCAPDELHVEDGTVLRGDADTGFSYWSPAQPLDLTAPVDPAARHAGPRDWVGRSVPRIDLGRKVAGAAFIQDMAVPGMLHARVVRPPRRGATLAAFDERAAARLPGITWLRDGSLLLAVAADETAANDAARRAAAWAQWQGGHEIPRDAGQPDWLVAQATVDRTLEFGTPAVPSGDGTILEATYARPFLA
;
A
#
# COMPACT_ATOMS: atom_id res chain seq x y z
N MET A 1 -7.75 9.16 25.06
CA MET A 1 -8.43 8.66 23.84
C MET A 1 -7.72 7.38 23.44
N ALA A 2 -8.45 6.31 23.08
CA ALA A 2 -7.80 5.11 22.52
C ALA A 2 -7.08 5.51 21.21
N GLU A 3 -5.87 4.99 20.99
CA GLU A 3 -5.17 5.19 19.71
C GLU A 3 -6.11 4.80 18.56
N PRO A 4 -6.17 5.59 17.47
CA PRO A 4 -6.97 5.24 16.33
C PRO A 4 -6.53 3.86 15.82
N VAL A 5 -7.46 2.91 15.82
CA VAL A 5 -7.19 1.53 15.39
C VAL A 5 -6.72 1.56 13.95
N ASN A 6 -5.52 1.03 13.71
CA ASN A 6 -4.94 0.81 12.39
C ASN A 6 -6.00 0.25 11.42
N GLU A 7 -6.28 0.97 10.34
CA GLU A 7 -7.37 0.63 9.42
C GLU A 7 -7.15 -0.72 8.73
N SER A 8 -5.91 -1.05 8.37
CA SER A 8 -5.59 -2.34 7.75
C SER A 8 -5.92 -3.50 8.68
N LEU A 9 -5.58 -3.41 9.97
CA LEU A 9 -5.94 -4.44 10.97
C LEU A 9 -7.45 -4.53 11.20
N ARG A 10 -8.16 -3.39 11.18
CA ARG A 10 -9.62 -3.37 11.35
C ARG A 10 -10.34 -4.14 10.24
N ASN A 11 -9.84 -4.01 9.00
CA ASN A 11 -10.42 -4.66 7.83
C ASN A 11 -9.93 -6.11 7.66
N ASN A 12 -8.77 -6.44 8.23
CA ASN A 12 -8.11 -7.74 8.09
C ASN A 12 -7.65 -8.23 9.48
N PRO A 13 -8.59 -8.66 10.33
CA PRO A 13 -8.32 -8.80 11.75
C PRO A 13 -7.60 -10.09 12.13
N ARG A 14 -7.42 -11.09 11.24
CA ARG A 14 -6.89 -12.41 11.59
C ARG A 14 -5.45 -12.57 11.14
N LEU A 15 -4.66 -13.36 11.87
CA LEU A 15 -3.27 -13.65 11.51
C LEU A 15 -3.13 -14.19 10.07
N ALA A 16 -4.04 -15.07 9.65
CA ALA A 16 -4.07 -15.69 8.32
C ALA A 16 -4.32 -14.69 7.18
N ASP A 17 -4.87 -13.51 7.48
CA ASP A 17 -5.02 -12.44 6.49
C ASP A 17 -3.64 -11.82 6.16
N TRP A 18 -2.65 -11.93 7.07
CA TRP A 18 -1.34 -11.29 6.98
C TRP A 18 -0.19 -12.24 6.70
N LEU A 19 -0.26 -13.48 7.19
CA LEU A 19 0.85 -14.41 7.08
C LEU A 19 0.44 -15.87 7.11
N ALA A 20 1.29 -16.72 6.54
CA ALA A 20 1.21 -18.18 6.65
C ALA A 20 2.60 -18.77 6.89
N LEU A 21 2.64 -19.89 7.63
CA LEU A 21 3.84 -20.67 7.84
C LEU A 21 3.90 -21.78 6.79
N LEU A 22 4.97 -21.80 6.00
CA LEU A 22 5.18 -22.75 4.92
C LEU A 22 6.25 -23.79 5.27
N PRO A 23 6.25 -24.97 4.63
CA PRO A 23 7.33 -25.95 4.77
C PRO A 23 8.72 -25.37 4.47
N GLY A 24 9.77 -25.97 5.03
CA GLY A 24 11.16 -25.57 4.77
C GLY A 24 11.58 -24.28 5.48
N ARG A 25 10.99 -23.99 6.64
CA ARG A 25 11.26 -22.78 7.45
C ARG A 25 10.97 -21.47 6.70
N ARG A 26 9.88 -21.45 5.93
CA ARG A 26 9.46 -20.29 5.14
C ARG A 26 8.22 -19.63 5.75
N VAL A 27 8.14 -18.32 5.58
CA VAL A 27 6.97 -17.51 5.95
C VAL A 27 6.46 -16.83 4.70
N GLU A 28 5.17 -16.98 4.41
CA GLU A 28 4.48 -16.15 3.44
C GLU A 28 3.95 -14.91 4.16
N LEU A 29 4.39 -13.73 3.77
CA LEU A 29 3.85 -12.44 4.20
C LEU A 29 2.90 -11.93 3.12
N ARG A 30 1.71 -11.47 3.51
CA ARG A 30 0.67 -10.96 2.62
C ARG A 30 0.41 -9.51 2.92
N VAL A 31 0.44 -8.67 1.88
CA VAL A 31 0.15 -7.23 1.99
C VAL A 31 -0.69 -6.77 0.82
N GLY A 32 -1.67 -5.91 1.08
CA GLY A 32 -2.48 -5.27 0.05
C GLY A 32 -1.77 -4.09 -0.61
N LYS A 33 -0.70 -3.57 0.00
CA LYS A 33 0.12 -2.51 -0.61
C LYS A 33 0.85 -3.02 -1.85
N VAL A 34 0.99 -2.13 -2.83
CA VAL A 34 1.59 -2.44 -4.15
C VAL A 34 2.87 -1.63 -4.34
N GLU A 35 3.84 -2.28 -4.94
CA GLU A 35 5.17 -1.75 -5.18
C GLU A 35 5.23 -0.94 -6.48
N LEU A 36 5.48 0.36 -6.38
CA LEU A 36 5.44 1.33 -7.48
C LEU A 36 6.82 1.93 -7.79
N GLY A 37 7.87 1.54 -7.08
CA GLY A 37 9.22 2.09 -7.21
C GLY A 37 9.89 2.37 -5.87
N GLN A 38 9.13 2.52 -4.79
CA GLN A 38 9.57 2.97 -3.48
C GLN A 38 10.34 1.92 -2.65
N GLY A 39 10.19 0.62 -2.94
CA GLY A 39 10.88 -0.45 -2.21
C GLY A 39 10.17 -0.92 -0.93
N ILE A 40 8.85 -0.72 -0.84
CA ILE A 40 8.06 -1.08 0.35
C ILE A 40 8.04 -2.59 0.60
N LEU A 41 8.11 -3.44 -0.42
CA LEU A 41 8.02 -4.89 -0.19
C LEU A 41 9.25 -5.38 0.57
N THR A 42 10.41 -4.80 0.28
CA THR A 42 11.64 -5.07 1.02
C THR A 42 11.51 -4.56 2.45
N ALA A 43 11.04 -3.31 2.64
CA ALA A 43 10.86 -2.74 3.97
C ALA A 43 9.86 -3.53 4.85
N LEU A 44 8.71 -3.91 4.31
CA LEU A 44 7.70 -4.71 5.02
C LEU A 44 8.22 -6.11 5.34
N SER A 45 9.03 -6.70 4.45
CA SER A 45 9.70 -7.98 4.72
C SER A 45 10.74 -7.87 5.84
N GLN A 46 11.50 -6.77 5.92
CA GLN A 46 12.42 -6.52 7.04
C GLN A 46 11.66 -6.39 8.37
N ILE A 47 10.54 -5.65 8.38
CA ILE A 47 9.68 -5.52 9.57
C ILE A 47 9.18 -6.89 10.03
N ALA A 48 8.70 -7.73 9.10
CA ALA A 48 8.23 -9.07 9.43
C ALA A 48 9.36 -9.98 9.94
N ALA A 49 10.54 -9.93 9.31
CA ALA A 49 11.70 -10.72 9.70
C ALA A 49 12.13 -10.39 11.15
N ASP A 50 12.24 -9.10 11.49
CA ASP A 50 12.54 -8.66 12.86
C ASP A 50 11.43 -9.04 13.84
N ALA A 51 10.16 -8.81 13.49
CA ALA A 51 9.03 -9.10 14.37
C ALA A 51 8.88 -10.60 14.68
N LEU A 52 9.22 -11.47 13.73
CA LEU A 52 9.22 -12.92 13.91
C LEU A 52 10.54 -13.46 14.47
N SER A 53 11.63 -12.68 14.43
CA SER A 53 13.00 -13.13 14.69
C SER A 53 13.40 -14.30 13.77
N VAL A 54 13.37 -14.07 12.46
CA VAL A 54 13.77 -15.04 11.42
C VAL A 54 14.73 -14.38 10.42
N ASP A 55 15.49 -15.18 9.69
CA ASP A 55 16.29 -14.67 8.57
C ASP A 55 15.40 -14.00 7.49
N PHE A 56 15.89 -12.91 6.89
CA PHE A 56 15.17 -12.20 5.82
C PHE A 56 14.82 -13.10 4.64
N ALA A 57 15.67 -14.06 4.29
CA ALA A 57 15.42 -15.01 3.21
C ALA A 57 14.29 -16.00 3.52
N ALA A 58 13.89 -16.14 4.79
CA ALA A 58 12.72 -16.93 5.16
C ALA A 58 11.42 -16.29 4.68
N ILE A 59 11.38 -14.96 4.53
CA ILE A 59 10.19 -14.19 4.13
C ILE A 59 10.00 -14.26 2.61
N GLY A 60 8.89 -14.82 2.17
CA GLY A 60 8.33 -14.61 0.83
C GLY A 60 7.13 -13.69 0.90
N ILE A 61 7.06 -12.65 0.07
CA ILE A 61 5.97 -11.67 0.12
C ILE A 61 5.02 -11.82 -1.07
N VAL A 62 3.71 -11.75 -0.78
CA VAL A 62 2.61 -11.66 -1.74
C VAL A 62 2.03 -10.25 -1.65
N SER A 63 1.97 -9.58 -2.80
CA SER A 63 1.51 -8.19 -2.92
C SER A 63 0.66 -8.03 -4.18
N GLY A 64 -0.42 -7.25 -4.07
CA GLY A 64 -1.30 -6.93 -5.21
C GLY A 64 -2.21 -8.08 -5.67
N ASP A 65 -2.23 -9.21 -4.97
CA ASP A 65 -3.16 -10.30 -5.21
C ASP A 65 -4.44 -10.09 -4.41
N THR A 66 -5.52 -9.67 -5.07
CA THR A 66 -6.81 -9.38 -4.43
C THR A 66 -7.57 -10.61 -3.89
N GLN A 67 -7.12 -11.83 -4.20
CA GLN A 67 -7.67 -13.07 -3.63
C GLN A 67 -6.88 -13.54 -2.42
N ALA A 68 -5.56 -13.37 -2.44
CA ALA A 68 -4.66 -13.90 -1.41
C ALA A 68 -4.21 -12.87 -0.37
N ALA A 69 -4.24 -11.57 -0.67
CA ALA A 69 -3.69 -10.52 0.18
C ALA A 69 -4.76 -9.66 0.87
N PRO A 70 -4.44 -9.03 2.02
CA PRO A 70 -5.41 -8.25 2.79
C PRO A 70 -5.86 -7.00 2.03
N GLY A 71 -7.11 -6.58 2.26
CA GLY A 71 -7.67 -5.37 1.69
C GLY A 71 -7.14 -4.11 2.37
N GLU A 72 -6.02 -3.57 1.89
CA GLU A 72 -5.36 -2.38 2.46
C GLU A 72 -5.57 -1.07 1.67
N GLY A 73 -6.46 -1.09 0.68
CA GLY A 73 -6.73 0.04 -0.19
C GLY A 73 -5.55 0.39 -1.10
N TYR A 74 -5.35 1.69 -1.34
CA TYR A 74 -4.33 2.18 -2.28
C TYR A 74 -2.96 2.39 -1.62
N THR A 75 -1.94 2.47 -2.48
CA THR A 75 -0.58 2.89 -2.11
C THR A 75 -0.41 4.38 -2.44
N ALA A 76 -0.61 5.24 -1.45
CA ALA A 76 -0.39 6.69 -1.56
C ALA A 76 -0.19 7.32 -0.17
N GLY A 77 0.08 8.64 -0.14
CA GLY A 77 0.13 9.42 1.10
C GLY A 77 1.22 9.01 2.08
N SER A 78 2.26 8.30 1.63
CA SER A 78 3.32 7.72 2.48
C SER A 78 2.82 6.73 3.55
N MET A 79 1.58 6.27 3.45
CA MET A 79 0.93 5.43 4.47
C MET A 79 1.37 3.96 4.46
N SER A 80 2.21 3.53 3.51
CA SER A 80 2.52 2.10 3.37
C SER A 80 3.31 1.57 4.56
N VAL A 81 4.42 2.21 4.92
CA VAL A 81 5.19 1.80 6.11
C VAL A 81 4.44 2.15 7.38
N GLU A 82 3.81 3.34 7.44
CA GLU A 82 3.09 3.80 8.63
C GLU A 82 1.92 2.88 9.01
N VAL A 83 1.05 2.55 8.06
CA VAL A 83 -0.16 1.75 8.31
C VAL A 83 0.11 0.26 8.11
N SER A 84 0.59 -0.15 6.93
CA SER A 84 0.83 -1.57 6.66
C SER A 84 1.98 -2.10 7.49
N GLY A 85 3.06 -1.33 7.66
CA GLY A 85 4.20 -1.75 8.49
C GLY A 85 3.81 -1.97 9.95
N ALA A 86 3.02 -1.07 10.55
CA ALA A 86 2.50 -1.26 11.90
C ALA A 86 1.56 -2.47 12.01
N ALA A 87 0.75 -2.74 10.99
CA ALA A 87 -0.14 -3.90 10.95
C ALA A 87 0.64 -5.22 10.83
N VAL A 88 1.65 -5.26 9.95
CA VAL A 88 2.57 -6.40 9.77
C VAL A 88 3.33 -6.68 11.06
N GLU A 89 3.87 -5.64 11.72
CA GLU A 89 4.57 -5.78 13.01
C GLU A 89 3.64 -6.36 14.07
N ALA A 90 2.41 -5.86 14.19
CA ALA A 90 1.43 -6.35 15.15
C ALA A 90 1.03 -7.82 14.89
N ALA A 91 0.78 -8.19 13.61
CA ALA A 91 0.46 -9.56 13.22
C ALA A 91 1.60 -10.53 13.55
N CYS A 92 2.83 -10.18 13.17
CA CYS A 92 4.01 -10.99 13.45
C CYS A 92 4.30 -11.10 14.95
N ALA A 93 4.20 -9.99 15.69
CA ALA A 93 4.39 -9.98 17.14
C ALA A 93 3.31 -10.78 17.89
N THR A 94 2.07 -10.75 17.41
CA THR A 94 0.98 -11.58 17.96
C THR A 94 1.29 -13.06 17.78
N LEU A 95 1.74 -13.48 16.59
CA LEU A 95 2.15 -14.87 16.35
C LEU A 95 3.32 -15.28 17.24
N ARG A 96 4.37 -14.45 17.34
CA ARG A 96 5.54 -14.70 18.19
C ARG A 96 5.15 -14.87 19.66
N ARG A 97 4.29 -13.98 20.19
CA ARG A 97 3.78 -14.07 21.56
C ARG A 97 3.00 -15.36 21.80
N THR A 98 2.19 -15.77 20.82
CA THR A 98 1.40 -17.02 20.89
C THR A 98 2.34 -18.24 20.96
N LEU A 99 3.34 -18.30 20.08
CA LEU A 99 4.35 -19.37 20.10
C LEU A 99 5.08 -19.45 21.45
N VAL A 100 5.54 -18.31 21.97
CA VAL A 100 6.26 -18.24 23.25
C VAL A 100 5.37 -18.66 24.42
N ALA A 101 4.12 -18.20 24.45
CA ALA A 101 3.16 -18.57 25.49
C ALA A 101 2.89 -20.09 25.50
N ASP A 102 2.68 -20.68 24.34
CA ASP A 102 2.42 -22.12 24.21
C ASP A 102 3.64 -22.96 24.62
N ALA A 103 4.85 -22.54 24.21
CA ALA A 103 6.09 -23.17 24.62
C ALA A 103 6.31 -23.06 26.14
N ALA A 104 6.04 -21.90 26.73
CA ALA A 104 6.18 -21.66 28.17
C ALA A 104 5.25 -22.57 29.00
N LEU A 105 4.00 -22.72 28.56
CA LEU A 105 3.05 -23.65 29.16
C LEU A 105 3.56 -25.09 29.11
N ARG A 106 4.13 -25.51 27.97
CA ARG A 106 4.63 -26.88 27.79
C ARG A 106 5.89 -27.17 28.60
N LEU A 107 6.75 -26.17 28.77
CA LEU A 107 8.01 -26.26 29.52
C LEU A 107 7.85 -25.96 31.02
N ASN A 108 6.63 -25.59 31.45
CA ASN A 108 6.34 -25.15 32.82
C ASN A 108 7.30 -24.04 33.28
N CYS A 109 7.41 -22.99 32.46
CA CYS A 109 8.25 -21.82 32.72
C CYS A 109 7.48 -20.52 32.49
N ALA A 110 8.06 -19.41 32.91
CA ALA A 110 7.51 -18.11 32.61
C ALA A 110 7.87 -17.70 31.15
N PRO A 111 6.97 -17.00 30.42
CA PRO A 111 7.23 -16.59 29.03
C PRO A 111 8.46 -15.71 28.83
N ASP A 112 8.83 -14.92 29.84
CA ASP A 112 10.01 -14.05 29.86
C ASP A 112 11.34 -14.80 30.02
N GLU A 113 11.29 -16.08 30.42
CA GLU A 113 12.46 -16.97 30.38
C GLU A 113 12.77 -17.47 28.95
N LEU A 114 11.89 -17.21 27.99
CA LEU A 114 11.99 -17.67 26.62
C LEU A 114 12.20 -16.51 25.65
N HIS A 115 12.96 -16.76 24.59
CA HIS A 115 13.05 -15.87 23.44
C HIS A 115 13.02 -16.67 22.15
N VAL A 116 12.85 -15.96 21.03
CA VAL A 116 12.89 -16.56 19.70
C VAL A 116 14.11 -16.07 18.97
N GLU A 117 14.90 -16.99 18.42
CA GLU A 117 16.05 -16.76 17.56
C GLU A 117 15.97 -17.67 16.33
N ASP A 118 16.09 -17.09 15.14
CA ASP A 118 15.87 -17.75 13.85
C ASP A 118 14.58 -18.61 13.82
N GLY A 119 13.50 -18.12 14.44
CA GLY A 119 12.21 -18.80 14.53
C GLY A 119 12.15 -20.00 15.49
N THR A 120 13.22 -20.26 16.24
CA THR A 120 13.34 -21.31 17.26
C THR A 120 13.19 -20.70 18.64
N VAL A 121 12.47 -21.37 19.54
CA VAL A 121 12.28 -20.93 20.93
C VAL A 121 13.44 -21.43 21.77
N LEU A 122 14.16 -20.50 22.40
CA LEU A 122 15.30 -20.77 23.26
C LEU A 122 15.00 -20.39 24.72
N ARG A 123 15.64 -21.08 25.66
CA ARG A 123 15.67 -20.74 27.09
C ARG A 123 17.13 -20.51 27.51
N GLY A 124 17.54 -19.25 27.62
CA GLY A 124 18.97 -18.93 27.51
C GLY A 124 19.51 -19.44 26.17
N ASP A 125 20.68 -20.07 26.15
CA ASP A 125 21.27 -20.61 24.91
C ASP A 125 20.74 -22.00 24.52
N ALA A 126 19.80 -22.57 25.29
CA ALA A 126 19.31 -23.92 25.07
C ALA A 126 18.10 -23.95 24.13
N ASP A 127 18.18 -24.73 23.05
CA ASP A 127 17.05 -25.06 22.19
C ASP A 127 16.01 -25.87 22.96
N THR A 128 14.76 -25.38 22.97
CA THR A 128 13.64 -26.04 23.65
C THR A 128 12.98 -27.13 22.81
N GLY A 129 13.33 -27.23 21.52
CA GLY A 129 12.70 -28.10 20.52
C GLY A 129 11.43 -27.50 19.89
N PHE A 130 11.00 -26.31 20.32
CA PHE A 130 9.85 -25.62 19.75
C PHE A 130 10.25 -24.53 18.76
N SER A 131 9.48 -24.37 17.69
CA SER A 131 9.66 -23.31 16.68
C SER A 131 8.32 -22.99 16.02
N TYR A 132 8.28 -21.99 15.13
CA TYR A 132 7.08 -21.74 14.31
C TYR A 132 6.64 -22.98 13.52
N TRP A 133 7.59 -23.83 13.10
CA TRP A 133 7.33 -25.01 12.26
C TRP A 133 7.27 -26.33 13.04
N SER A 134 7.57 -26.30 14.34
CA SER A 134 7.40 -27.41 15.27
C SER A 134 6.88 -26.86 16.60
N PRO A 135 5.66 -26.30 16.63
CA PRO A 135 5.13 -25.67 17.83
C PRO A 135 4.65 -26.74 18.84
N ALA A 136 4.54 -26.36 20.12
CA ALA A 136 4.03 -27.25 21.17
C ALA A 136 2.59 -27.73 20.91
N GLN A 137 1.82 -26.92 20.20
CA GLN A 137 0.48 -27.20 19.68
C GLN A 137 0.26 -26.42 18.37
N PRO A 138 -0.68 -26.83 17.50
CA PRO A 138 -0.94 -26.10 16.26
C PRO A 138 -1.28 -24.63 16.51
N LEU A 139 -0.57 -23.71 15.84
CA LEU A 139 -0.79 -22.27 15.96
C LEU A 139 -2.08 -21.89 15.21
N ASP A 140 -3.03 -21.28 15.91
CA ASP A 140 -4.29 -20.83 15.32
C ASP A 140 -4.09 -19.51 14.55
N LEU A 141 -3.86 -19.60 13.24
CA LEU A 141 -3.77 -18.42 12.38
C LEU A 141 -5.14 -17.77 12.12
N THR A 142 -6.25 -18.35 12.55
CA THR A 142 -7.57 -17.69 12.46
C THR A 142 -7.82 -16.74 13.63
N ALA A 143 -6.98 -16.78 14.67
CA ALA A 143 -7.03 -15.90 15.82
C ALA A 143 -6.86 -14.42 15.42
N PRO A 144 -7.50 -13.49 16.15
CA PRO A 144 -7.37 -12.07 15.88
C PRO A 144 -5.95 -11.57 16.19
N VAL A 145 -5.47 -10.62 15.37
CA VAL A 145 -4.25 -9.85 15.64
C VAL A 145 -4.50 -8.96 16.85
N ASP A 146 -3.58 -8.97 17.81
CA ASP A 146 -3.57 -7.99 18.88
C ASP A 146 -2.97 -6.67 18.36
N PRO A 147 -3.77 -5.59 18.20
CA PRO A 147 -3.26 -4.32 17.66
C PRO A 147 -2.27 -3.64 18.62
N ALA A 148 -2.20 -4.05 19.89
CA ALA A 148 -1.23 -3.59 20.87
C ALA A 148 0.04 -4.44 20.89
N ALA A 149 0.11 -5.56 20.15
CA ALA A 149 1.33 -6.33 20.04
C ALA A 149 2.43 -5.49 19.35
N ARG A 150 3.64 -5.59 19.88
CA ARG A 150 4.82 -4.88 19.39
C ARG A 150 5.96 -5.87 19.24
N HIS A 151 6.89 -5.57 18.33
CA HIS A 151 8.14 -6.31 18.22
C HIS A 151 8.87 -6.37 19.58
N ALA A 152 9.50 -7.51 19.85
CA ALA A 152 10.33 -7.71 21.01
C ALA A 152 11.62 -8.43 20.58
N GLY A 153 12.77 -7.82 20.86
CA GLY A 153 14.07 -8.30 20.42
C GLY A 153 14.91 -7.19 19.77
N PRO A 154 16.05 -7.57 19.17
CA PRO A 154 16.83 -6.67 18.31
C PRO A 154 16.15 -6.49 16.94
N ARG A 155 16.49 -5.39 16.28
CA ARG A 155 16.14 -5.15 14.87
C ARG A 155 17.38 -5.44 14.01
N ASP A 156 17.46 -6.68 13.51
CA ASP A 156 18.61 -7.14 12.72
C ASP A 156 18.50 -6.72 11.25
N TRP A 157 17.28 -6.46 10.77
CA TRP A 157 16.96 -6.19 9.38
C TRP A 157 16.49 -4.76 9.13
N VAL A 158 15.59 -4.19 9.94
CA VAL A 158 15.11 -2.82 9.73
C VAL A 158 16.26 -1.82 9.84
N GLY A 159 16.39 -0.95 8.84
CA GLY A 159 17.50 0.02 8.74
C GLY A 159 18.76 -0.52 8.05
N ARG A 160 18.81 -1.81 7.75
CA ARG A 160 19.90 -2.41 6.98
C ARG A 160 19.68 -2.20 5.47
N SER A 161 20.74 -1.86 4.76
CA SER A 161 20.74 -1.87 3.29
C SER A 161 20.80 -3.30 2.78
N VAL A 162 19.70 -3.79 2.20
CA VAL A 162 19.60 -5.12 1.58
C VAL A 162 19.20 -5.00 0.11
N PRO A 163 19.59 -5.93 -0.77
CA PRO A 163 19.13 -5.93 -2.15
C PRO A 163 17.60 -5.98 -2.22
N ARG A 164 17.02 -5.09 -3.04
CA ARG A 164 15.57 -5.03 -3.21
C ARG A 164 15.05 -6.26 -3.93
N ILE A 165 14.09 -6.94 -3.30
CA ILE A 165 13.48 -8.17 -3.83
C ILE A 165 12.69 -7.94 -5.13
N ASP A 166 12.19 -6.73 -5.35
CA ASP A 166 11.38 -6.36 -6.51
C ASP A 166 12.19 -5.82 -7.69
N LEU A 167 13.42 -5.36 -7.45
CA LEU A 167 14.16 -4.54 -8.41
C LEU A 167 14.56 -5.30 -9.68
N GLY A 168 15.00 -6.56 -9.54
CA GLY A 168 15.43 -7.37 -10.69
C GLY A 168 14.33 -7.52 -11.74
N ARG A 169 13.08 -7.76 -11.30
CA ARG A 169 11.93 -7.87 -12.21
C ARG A 169 11.60 -6.56 -12.90
N LYS A 170 11.76 -5.42 -12.21
CA LYS A 170 11.48 -4.09 -12.78
C LYS A 170 12.51 -3.61 -13.78
N VAL A 171 13.77 -4.00 -13.59
CA VAL A 171 14.85 -3.61 -14.51
C VAL A 171 14.89 -4.50 -15.74
N ALA A 172 14.61 -5.79 -15.59
CA ALA A 172 14.82 -6.79 -16.65
C ALA A 172 13.53 -7.38 -17.26
N GLY A 173 12.34 -6.99 -16.80
CA GLY A 173 11.10 -7.62 -17.26
C GLY A 173 9.84 -6.77 -17.09
N ALA A 174 8.71 -7.37 -17.45
CA ALA A 174 7.38 -6.78 -17.34
C ALA A 174 6.89 -6.81 -15.88
N ALA A 175 7.33 -5.84 -15.09
CA ALA A 175 6.97 -5.75 -13.67
C ALA A 175 5.68 -4.94 -13.44
N PHE A 176 5.26 -4.16 -14.43
CA PHE A 176 4.07 -3.34 -14.34
C PHE A 176 3.00 -3.87 -15.28
N ILE A 177 1.73 -3.63 -14.92
CA ILE A 177 0.58 -4.03 -15.76
C ILE A 177 0.66 -3.47 -17.18
N GLN A 178 1.28 -2.31 -17.34
CA GLN A 178 1.52 -1.64 -18.62
C GLN A 178 2.60 -2.31 -19.49
N ASP A 179 3.41 -3.19 -18.90
CA ASP A 179 4.38 -4.00 -19.64
C ASP A 179 3.76 -5.35 -20.10
N MET A 180 2.55 -5.68 -19.64
CA MET A 180 1.89 -6.94 -19.97
C MET A 180 1.31 -6.90 -21.38
N ALA A 181 1.65 -7.89 -22.21
CA ALA A 181 1.04 -8.11 -23.51
C ALA A 181 0.30 -9.44 -23.53
N VAL A 182 -0.97 -9.42 -23.92
CA VAL A 182 -1.79 -10.64 -24.06
C VAL A 182 -2.13 -10.90 -25.54
N PRO A 183 -2.26 -12.16 -25.98
CA PRO A 183 -2.67 -12.47 -27.35
C PRO A 183 -3.99 -11.78 -27.71
N GLY A 184 -3.98 -11.02 -28.81
CA GLY A 184 -5.15 -10.26 -29.27
C GLY A 184 -5.48 -9.00 -28.46
N MET A 185 -4.54 -8.50 -27.64
CA MET A 185 -4.72 -7.26 -26.87
C MET A 185 -5.09 -6.09 -27.77
N LEU A 186 -6.10 -5.31 -27.34
CA LEU A 186 -6.45 -4.03 -27.93
C LEU A 186 -6.10 -2.92 -26.94
N HIS A 187 -5.61 -1.80 -27.46
CA HIS A 187 -5.30 -0.60 -26.70
C HIS A 187 -6.41 0.41 -26.90
N ALA A 188 -7.07 0.82 -25.81
CA ALA A 188 -8.07 1.88 -25.81
C ALA A 188 -7.47 3.17 -25.26
N ARG A 189 -7.75 4.31 -25.92
CA ARG A 189 -7.35 5.64 -25.46
C ARG A 189 -8.56 6.55 -25.39
N VAL A 190 -8.75 7.14 -24.21
CA VAL A 190 -9.85 8.08 -23.95
C VAL A 190 -9.56 9.38 -24.68
N VAL A 191 -10.47 9.81 -25.54
CA VAL A 191 -10.49 11.18 -26.07
C VAL A 191 -10.96 12.08 -24.93
N ARG A 192 -10.01 12.77 -24.30
CA ARG A 192 -10.28 13.59 -23.12
C ARG A 192 -11.07 14.84 -23.52
N PRO A 193 -12.14 15.20 -22.77
CA PRO A 193 -12.78 16.50 -22.95
C PRO A 193 -11.77 17.63 -22.67
N PRO A 194 -11.93 18.80 -23.31
CA PRO A 194 -11.02 19.93 -23.12
C PRO A 194 -11.15 20.57 -21.72
N ARG A 195 -12.24 20.29 -21.00
CA ARG A 195 -12.58 20.90 -19.70
C ARG A 195 -13.23 19.88 -18.78
N ARG A 196 -13.02 20.03 -17.47
CA ARG A 196 -13.69 19.21 -16.45
C ARG A 196 -15.21 19.43 -16.52
N GLY A 197 -15.96 18.34 -16.62
CA GLY A 197 -17.43 18.37 -16.69
C GLY A 197 -18.02 18.71 -18.06
N ALA A 198 -17.20 18.84 -19.11
CA ALA A 198 -17.71 18.97 -20.47
C ALA A 198 -18.30 17.64 -20.96
N THR A 199 -19.32 17.71 -21.80
CA THR A 199 -20.00 16.56 -22.41
C THR A 199 -19.80 16.54 -23.92
N LEU A 200 -19.79 15.35 -24.51
CA LEU A 200 -19.60 15.18 -25.95
C LEU A 200 -20.91 15.52 -26.67
N ALA A 201 -20.94 16.66 -27.36
CA ALA A 201 -22.11 17.11 -28.11
C ALA A 201 -22.24 16.35 -29.43
N ALA A 202 -21.15 16.29 -30.20
CA ALA A 202 -21.13 15.64 -31.50
C ALA A 202 -19.77 14.99 -31.78
N PHE A 203 -19.78 13.97 -32.63
CA PHE A 203 -18.59 13.30 -33.13
C PHE A 203 -18.79 12.93 -34.60
N ASP A 204 -17.91 13.41 -35.49
CA ASP A 204 -17.96 13.07 -36.91
C ASP A 204 -17.35 11.69 -37.15
N GLU A 205 -18.18 10.66 -36.97
CA GLU A 205 -17.82 9.25 -37.17
C GLU A 205 -17.37 8.97 -38.60
N ARG A 206 -17.91 9.67 -39.60
CA ARG A 206 -17.55 9.44 -41.01
C ARG A 206 -16.13 9.92 -41.31
N ALA A 207 -15.74 11.06 -40.76
CA ALA A 207 -14.37 11.56 -40.88
C ALA A 207 -13.40 10.69 -40.06
N ALA A 208 -13.79 10.31 -38.85
CA ALA A 208 -12.98 9.48 -37.96
C ALA A 208 -12.75 8.06 -38.50
N ALA A 209 -13.74 7.47 -39.19
CA ALA A 209 -13.65 6.15 -39.82
C ALA A 209 -12.65 6.09 -40.99
N ARG A 210 -12.19 7.24 -41.51
CA ARG A 210 -11.13 7.28 -42.52
C ARG A 210 -9.75 6.95 -41.96
N LEU A 211 -9.60 6.92 -40.63
CA LEU A 211 -8.36 6.53 -39.98
C LEU A 211 -8.29 4.99 -39.92
N PRO A 212 -7.42 4.34 -40.71
CA PRO A 212 -7.40 2.88 -40.80
C PRO A 212 -6.92 2.25 -39.49
N GLY A 213 -7.44 1.06 -39.17
CA GLY A 213 -7.02 0.29 -38.00
C GLY A 213 -7.55 0.81 -36.66
N ILE A 214 -8.42 1.82 -36.66
CA ILE A 214 -9.04 2.38 -35.46
C ILE A 214 -10.52 2.00 -35.39
N THR A 215 -10.91 1.40 -34.27
CA THR A 215 -12.30 1.24 -33.88
C THR A 215 -12.66 2.36 -32.90
N TRP A 216 -13.69 3.13 -33.23
CA TRP A 216 -14.20 4.18 -32.34
C TRP A 216 -15.35 3.63 -31.51
N LEU A 217 -15.28 3.81 -30.18
CA LEU A 217 -16.38 3.45 -29.27
C LEU A 217 -16.89 4.72 -28.59
N ARG A 218 -18.21 4.87 -28.58
CA ARG A 218 -18.89 5.98 -27.91
C ARG A 218 -19.96 5.44 -26.97
N ASP A 219 -19.88 5.84 -25.70
CA ASP A 219 -20.92 5.62 -24.70
C ASP A 219 -21.22 6.96 -24.00
N GLY A 220 -22.31 7.60 -24.42
CA GLY A 220 -22.65 8.97 -24.00
C GLY A 220 -21.53 9.97 -24.32
N SER A 221 -20.88 10.49 -23.27
CA SER A 221 -19.72 11.40 -23.37
C SER A 221 -18.36 10.70 -23.32
N LEU A 222 -18.32 9.39 -23.10
CA LEU A 222 -17.10 8.60 -23.22
C LEU A 222 -16.84 8.32 -24.70
N LEU A 223 -15.68 8.74 -25.20
CA LEU A 223 -15.21 8.44 -26.55
C LEU A 223 -13.82 7.79 -26.46
N LEU A 224 -13.69 6.63 -27.09
CA LEU A 224 -12.46 5.83 -27.11
C LEU A 224 -11.99 5.62 -28.55
N ALA A 225 -10.69 5.79 -28.77
CA ALA A 225 -9.99 5.24 -29.92
C ALA A 225 -9.40 3.88 -29.53
N VAL A 226 -9.74 2.82 -30.25
CA VAL A 226 -9.30 1.45 -29.96
C VAL A 226 -8.53 0.89 -31.15
N ALA A 227 -7.34 0.35 -30.91
CA ALA A 227 -6.50 -0.26 -31.95
C ALA A 227 -5.68 -1.43 -31.41
N ALA A 228 -5.22 -2.31 -32.29
CA ALA A 228 -4.27 -3.37 -31.91
C ALA A 228 -2.87 -2.82 -31.61
N ASP A 229 -2.52 -1.66 -32.15
CA ASP A 229 -1.26 -0.96 -31.89
C ASP A 229 -1.50 0.22 -30.92
N GLU A 230 -0.70 0.28 -29.85
CA GLU A 230 -0.85 1.32 -28.83
C GLU A 230 -0.59 2.73 -29.37
N THR A 231 0.44 2.87 -30.20
CA THR A 231 0.82 4.16 -30.81
C THR A 231 -0.31 4.67 -31.69
N ALA A 232 -0.92 3.80 -32.49
CA ALA A 232 -2.06 4.14 -33.33
C ALA A 232 -3.28 4.60 -32.50
N ALA A 233 -3.60 3.92 -31.39
CA ALA A 233 -4.66 4.35 -30.50
C ALA A 233 -4.39 5.72 -29.87
N ASN A 234 -3.15 5.96 -29.42
CA ASN A 234 -2.69 7.23 -28.87
C ASN A 234 -2.81 8.38 -29.88
N ASP A 235 -2.32 8.15 -31.10
CA ASP A 235 -2.34 9.14 -32.19
C ASP A 235 -3.76 9.46 -32.64
N ALA A 236 -4.61 8.43 -32.77
CA ALA A 236 -6.03 8.59 -33.08
C ALA A 236 -6.74 9.44 -32.02
N ALA A 237 -6.55 9.14 -30.73
CA ALA A 237 -7.18 9.90 -29.65
C ALA A 237 -6.79 11.39 -29.66
N ARG A 238 -5.53 11.71 -30.00
CA ARG A 238 -5.10 13.12 -30.16
C ARG A 238 -5.75 13.81 -31.35
N ARG A 239 -5.88 13.11 -32.48
CA ARG A 239 -6.52 13.63 -33.71
C ARG A 239 -8.02 13.80 -33.58
N ALA A 240 -8.66 13.09 -32.65
CA ALA A 240 -10.10 13.16 -32.40
C ALA A 240 -10.62 14.56 -32.10
N ALA A 241 -9.76 15.48 -31.63
CA ALA A 241 -10.13 16.89 -31.43
C ALA A 241 -10.65 17.58 -32.70
N ALA A 242 -10.28 17.09 -33.89
CA ALA A 242 -10.79 17.61 -35.16
C ALA A 242 -12.24 17.17 -35.49
N TRP A 243 -12.73 16.12 -34.82
CA TRP A 243 -14.01 15.48 -35.12
C TRP A 243 -14.96 15.46 -33.93
N ALA A 244 -14.45 15.67 -32.71
CA ALA A 244 -15.21 15.69 -31.47
C ALA A 244 -15.53 17.13 -31.06
N GLN A 245 -16.82 17.44 -30.92
CA GLN A 245 -17.32 18.69 -30.41
C GLN A 245 -17.80 18.49 -28.98
N TRP A 246 -17.18 19.23 -28.06
CA TRP A 246 -17.50 19.20 -26.63
C TRP A 246 -18.25 20.46 -26.23
N GLN A 247 -19.19 20.34 -25.29
CA GLN A 247 -19.96 21.46 -24.78
C GLN A 247 -19.95 21.51 -23.25
N GLY A 248 -20.11 22.72 -22.72
CA GLY A 248 -20.12 22.98 -21.28
C GLY A 248 -18.76 22.74 -20.62
N GLY A 249 -18.80 22.31 -19.36
CA GLY A 249 -17.63 22.17 -18.50
C GLY A 249 -17.21 23.47 -17.83
N HIS A 250 -16.36 23.34 -16.83
CA HIS A 250 -15.82 24.47 -16.08
C HIS A 250 -14.77 25.20 -16.90
N GLU A 251 -14.98 26.50 -17.13
CA GLU A 251 -13.98 27.35 -17.74
C GLU A 251 -12.81 27.55 -16.80
N ILE A 252 -11.62 27.20 -17.29
CA ILE A 252 -10.37 27.51 -16.62
C ILE A 252 -9.91 28.86 -17.18
N PRO A 253 -9.80 29.92 -16.35
CA PRO A 253 -9.27 31.20 -16.77
C PRO A 253 -7.91 31.04 -17.47
N ARG A 254 -7.62 31.87 -18.49
CA ARG A 254 -6.38 31.75 -19.27
C ARG A 254 -5.12 32.01 -18.44
N ASP A 255 -5.27 32.77 -17.36
CA ASP A 255 -4.26 33.10 -16.37
C ASP A 255 -4.21 32.09 -15.21
N ALA A 256 -5.09 31.08 -15.17
CA ALA A 256 -5.05 30.04 -14.16
C ALA A 256 -3.76 29.21 -14.27
N GLY A 257 -2.85 29.43 -13.32
CA GLY A 257 -1.50 28.88 -13.33
C GLY A 257 -0.40 29.94 -13.31
N GLN A 258 -0.73 31.22 -13.53
CA GLN A 258 0.19 32.30 -13.23
C GLN A 258 0.31 32.47 -11.70
N PRO A 259 1.51 32.79 -11.18
CA PRO A 259 1.70 33.01 -9.74
C PRO A 259 0.69 34.00 -9.15
N ASP A 260 0.46 35.13 -9.83
CA ASP A 260 -0.46 36.17 -9.38
C ASP A 260 -1.90 35.66 -9.28
N TRP A 261 -2.34 34.85 -10.25
CA TRP A 261 -3.66 34.23 -10.21
C TRP A 261 -3.76 33.25 -9.04
N LEU A 262 -2.75 32.40 -8.82
CA LEU A 262 -2.74 31.41 -7.73
C LEU A 262 -2.82 32.08 -6.35
N VAL A 263 -2.07 33.17 -6.14
CA VAL A 263 -2.05 33.92 -4.87
C VAL A 263 -3.34 34.74 -4.67
N ALA A 264 -4.00 35.17 -5.75
CA ALA A 264 -5.26 35.90 -5.67
C ALA A 264 -6.49 34.99 -5.39
N GLN A 265 -6.34 33.66 -5.40
CA GLN A 265 -7.46 32.76 -5.11
C GLN A 265 -7.88 32.86 -3.65
N ALA A 266 -9.18 32.75 -3.40
CA ALA A 266 -9.71 32.72 -2.05
C ALA A 266 -9.09 31.55 -1.27
N THR A 267 -8.47 31.85 -0.13
CA THR A 267 -7.98 30.83 0.79
C THR A 267 -9.16 30.25 1.56
N VAL A 268 -9.13 28.92 1.76
CA VAL A 268 -10.05 28.24 2.67
C VAL A 268 -9.22 27.73 3.82
N ASP A 269 -9.29 28.44 4.94
CA ASP A 269 -8.63 28.01 6.17
C ASP A 269 -9.35 26.76 6.69
N ARG A 270 -8.58 25.71 6.97
CA ARG A 270 -9.08 24.48 7.58
C ARG A 270 -8.27 24.17 8.82
N THR A 271 -8.95 23.96 9.93
CA THR A 271 -8.35 23.41 11.15
C THR A 271 -8.05 21.92 10.92
N LEU A 272 -6.76 21.55 10.99
CA LEU A 272 -6.29 20.18 10.70
C LEU A 272 -6.33 19.25 11.94
N GLU A 273 -6.32 19.82 13.15
CA GLU A 273 -6.41 19.05 14.41
C GLU A 273 -7.44 19.67 15.37
N PHE A 274 -8.16 18.80 16.09
CA PHE A 274 -9.05 19.16 17.18
C PHE A 274 -8.61 18.41 18.45
N GLY A 275 -8.38 19.15 19.52
CA GLY A 275 -8.16 18.58 20.85
C GLY A 275 -7.62 19.61 21.83
N THR A 276 -8.00 19.48 23.10
CA THR A 276 -7.27 20.12 24.20
C THR A 276 -6.03 19.24 24.46
N PRO A 277 -4.80 19.75 24.29
CA PRO A 277 -3.61 19.01 24.72
C PRO A 277 -3.78 18.60 26.18
N ALA A 278 -3.28 17.44 26.57
CA ALA A 278 -3.24 17.08 27.99
C ALA A 278 -2.33 18.09 28.72
N VAL A 279 -2.93 19.05 29.43
CA VAL A 279 -2.20 20.01 30.25
C VAL A 279 -1.76 19.28 31.53
N PRO A 280 -0.44 19.17 31.81
CA PRO A 280 0.03 18.57 33.06
C PRO A 280 -0.56 19.33 34.25
N SER A 281 -1.07 18.63 35.26
CA SER A 281 -1.56 19.26 36.49
C SER A 281 -0.37 19.81 37.31
N GLY A 282 -0.24 21.14 37.37
CA GLY A 282 0.77 21.85 38.16
C GLY A 282 0.68 23.36 38.00
N ASP A 283 1.36 24.11 38.88
CA ASP A 283 1.45 25.58 38.82
C ASP A 283 2.44 25.98 37.70
N GLY A 284 1.94 26.15 36.48
CA GLY A 284 2.72 26.54 35.32
C GLY A 284 1.99 27.52 34.42
N THR A 285 2.74 28.28 33.61
CA THR A 285 2.18 29.19 32.61
C THR A 285 1.87 28.41 31.33
N ILE A 286 0.62 28.44 30.88
CA ILE A 286 0.23 27.92 29.57
C ILE A 286 0.67 28.92 28.50
N LEU A 287 1.43 28.45 27.52
CA LEU A 287 1.79 29.23 26.32
C LEU A 287 0.99 28.68 25.13
N GLU A 288 0.19 29.54 24.51
CA GLU A 288 -0.51 29.22 23.26
C GLU A 288 0.15 29.94 22.09
N ALA A 289 0.27 29.26 20.96
CA ALA A 289 0.74 29.83 19.70
C ALA A 289 -0.08 29.27 18.55
N THR A 290 -0.38 30.11 17.56
CA THR A 290 -1.01 29.70 16.30
C THR A 290 0.04 29.67 15.21
N TYR A 291 0.10 28.58 14.46
CA TYR A 291 0.97 28.43 13.30
C TYR A 291 0.11 28.26 12.06
N ALA A 292 0.39 29.04 11.03
CA ALA A 292 -0.21 28.85 9.71
C ALA A 292 0.86 28.34 8.75
N ARG A 293 0.53 27.31 7.96
CA ARG A 293 1.36 26.87 6.84
C ARG A 293 0.76 27.46 5.56
N PRO A 294 1.33 28.54 4.99
CA PRO A 294 0.86 29.03 3.70
C PRO A 294 1.10 27.96 2.62
N PHE A 295 0.27 27.97 1.58
CA PHE A 295 0.53 27.18 0.38
C PHE A 295 1.85 27.66 -0.22
N LEU A 296 2.89 26.81 -0.19
CA LEU A 296 4.14 27.08 -0.91
C LEU A 296 3.90 26.63 -2.34
N ALA A 297 3.70 27.60 -3.23
CA ALA A 297 3.61 27.38 -4.68
C ALA A 297 4.93 26.84 -5.25
#